data_AF-A0A8J9TKW6-F1
#
_entry.id   AF-A0A8J9TKW6-F1
#
_cell.length_a   1.000
_cell.length_b   1.000
_cell.length_c   1.000
_cell.angle_alpha   90.00
_cell.angle_beta   90.00
_cell.angle_gamma   90.00
#
_symmetry.space_group_name_H-M   'P 1'
#
loop_
_entity.id
_entity.type
_entity.pdbx_description
1 polymer ?
#
loop_
_entity_poly.entity_id
_entity_poly.type
_entity_poly.pdbx_seq_one_letter_code
_entity_poly.pdbx_strand_id
1 'polypeptide(L)'
;MKFGVSAILVAAVSLPTTTLAFAPLLLSTSSSSSAIASSRAHYSRIASTSLSLSTPADDSAFDFDVAIIGCGVGGHGAALHARAQSLRTAVFAGNDVGGTCVNRGCVPSKALLAASGRVREMRDSAHLESLGIQVDADAVQYSREGIAAHAKNLANRVKGNLEASLVGLGVSVVEGRGVLTGKPHQVKDETTGKVYTAK
;
A
#
# COMPACT_ATOMS: atom_id res chain seq x y z
N MET A 1 -27.62 -4.07 -26.39
CA MET A 1 -26.31 -4.66 -26.05
C MET A 1 -26.46 -5.35 -24.71
N LYS A 2 -26.48 -6.69 -24.72
CA LYS A 2 -26.85 -7.55 -23.59
C LYS A 2 -25.60 -7.91 -22.79
N PHE A 3 -25.54 -7.51 -21.53
CA PHE A 3 -24.55 -8.02 -20.56
C PHE A 3 -25.19 -9.16 -19.77
N GLY A 4 -24.78 -10.39 -20.06
CA GLY A 4 -25.12 -11.58 -19.29
C GLY A 4 -24.07 -11.76 -18.19
N VAL A 5 -24.45 -11.47 -16.95
CA VAL A 5 -23.65 -11.80 -15.76
C VAL A 5 -24.08 -13.19 -15.31
N SER A 6 -23.19 -14.16 -15.50
CA SER A 6 -23.40 -15.52 -15.04
C SER A 6 -23.02 -15.63 -13.56
N ALA A 7 -23.90 -16.28 -12.81
CA ALA A 7 -23.87 -16.46 -11.38
C ALA A 7 -22.61 -17.20 -10.89
N ILE A 8 -22.03 -16.72 -9.79
CA ILE A 8 -21.14 -17.52 -8.94
C ILE A 8 -21.87 -17.75 -7.62
N LEU A 9 -22.19 -19.03 -7.46
CA LEU A 9 -22.69 -19.72 -6.28
C LEU A 9 -21.63 -19.68 -5.18
N VAL A 10 -21.94 -19.12 -4.01
CA VAL A 10 -21.22 -19.44 -2.77
C VAL A 10 -22.25 -19.84 -1.73
N ALA A 11 -22.10 -21.09 -1.31
CA ALA A 11 -22.92 -21.78 -0.35
C ALA A 11 -22.88 -21.12 1.04
N ALA A 12 -24.04 -21.17 1.68
CA ALA A 12 -24.28 -20.73 3.04
C ALA A 12 -23.35 -21.42 4.04
N VAL A 13 -22.70 -20.64 4.89
CA VAL A 13 -22.16 -21.10 6.16
C VAL A 13 -22.87 -20.32 7.27
N SER A 14 -23.40 -21.09 8.20
CA SER A 14 -24.30 -20.71 9.28
C SER A 14 -23.71 -19.66 10.22
N LEU A 15 -24.48 -18.59 10.43
CA LEU A 15 -24.34 -17.66 11.54
C LEU A 15 -24.75 -18.34 12.86
N PRO A 16 -23.98 -18.20 13.95
CA PRO A 16 -24.53 -18.17 15.29
C PRO A 16 -24.80 -16.72 15.70
N THR A 17 -26.08 -16.45 15.86
CA THR A 17 -26.70 -15.29 16.50
C THR A 17 -26.28 -15.16 17.96
N THR A 18 -25.52 -14.12 18.30
CA THR A 18 -25.39 -13.63 19.68
C THR A 18 -25.42 -12.12 19.71
N THR A 19 -26.65 -11.62 19.86
CA THR A 19 -27.08 -10.49 20.71
C THR A 19 -26.06 -9.39 21.04
N LEU A 20 -26.25 -8.25 20.38
CA LEU A 20 -25.83 -6.92 20.81
C LEU A 20 -26.47 -6.58 22.17
N ALA A 21 -25.66 -6.51 23.22
CA ALA A 21 -26.01 -5.79 24.44
C ALA A 21 -25.29 -4.44 24.43
N PHE A 22 -26.09 -3.39 24.21
CA PHE A 22 -25.75 -1.99 24.34
C PHE A 22 -25.49 -1.70 25.83
N ALA A 23 -24.26 -1.33 26.19
CA ALA A 23 -23.96 -0.78 27.52
C ALA A 23 -23.42 0.65 27.34
N PRO A 24 -24.05 1.66 27.95
CA PRO A 24 -23.67 3.06 27.75
C PRO A 24 -22.40 3.41 28.52
N LEU A 25 -21.64 4.34 27.93
CA LEU A 25 -20.55 5.06 28.57
C LEU A 25 -21.00 5.65 29.91
N LEU A 26 -20.32 5.27 30.99
CA LEU A 26 -20.25 6.07 32.21
C LEU A 26 -18.92 6.82 32.23
N LEU A 27 -19.07 8.14 32.27
CA LEU A 27 -18.09 9.16 32.53
C LEU A 27 -17.33 8.85 33.84
N SER A 28 -15.99 8.85 33.79
CA SER A 28 -15.20 9.25 34.96
C SER A 28 -13.95 9.99 34.53
N THR A 29 -13.97 11.26 34.88
CA THR A 29 -12.89 12.25 34.86
C THR A 29 -11.87 11.97 35.98
N SER A 30 -10.58 12.03 35.66
CA SER A 30 -9.49 12.59 36.52
C SER A 30 -8.15 12.17 35.88
N SER A 31 -7.46 13.06 35.17
CA SER A 31 -6.52 14.04 35.71
C SER A 31 -5.29 13.43 36.39
N SER A 32 -4.13 13.78 35.80
CA SER A 32 -2.84 14.04 36.46
C SER A 32 -1.78 12.93 36.48
N SER A 33 -0.82 13.15 35.57
CA SER A 33 0.61 13.31 35.87
C SER A 33 1.51 12.09 36.11
N SER A 34 2.62 12.13 35.35
CA SER A 34 3.97 11.65 35.68
C SER A 34 4.20 10.15 35.83
N ALA A 35 4.84 9.56 34.81
CA ALA A 35 6.12 8.86 35.00
C ALA A 35 6.71 8.43 33.65
N ILE A 36 7.82 9.09 33.28
CA ILE A 36 8.80 8.55 32.34
C ILE A 36 9.60 7.52 33.14
N ALA A 37 9.39 6.23 32.90
CA ALA A 37 10.42 5.20 33.14
C ALA A 37 9.98 3.83 32.63
N SER A 38 10.80 3.27 31.75
CA SER A 38 11.13 1.84 31.69
C SER A 38 9.98 0.85 31.42
N SER A 39 9.80 0.50 30.15
CA SER A 39 9.31 -0.83 29.76
C SER A 39 10.14 -1.35 28.59
N ARG A 40 11.41 -1.65 28.91
CA ARG A 40 12.36 -2.35 28.02
C ARG A 40 12.37 -3.87 28.31
N ALA A 41 11.31 -4.40 28.91
CA ALA A 41 11.35 -5.72 29.55
C ALA A 41 10.15 -6.65 29.28
N HIS A 42 9.38 -6.42 28.19
CA HIS A 42 8.19 -7.25 27.88
C HIS A 42 8.09 -7.71 26.42
N TYR A 43 9.22 -7.91 25.74
CA TYR A 43 9.23 -8.54 24.40
C TYR A 43 10.33 -9.60 24.29
N SER A 44 10.33 -10.59 25.18
CA SER A 44 11.30 -11.70 25.09
C SER A 44 10.72 -13.08 25.44
N ARG A 45 9.40 -13.25 25.40
CA ARG A 45 8.76 -14.53 25.80
C ARG A 45 7.65 -15.06 24.90
N ILE A 46 7.72 -14.79 23.61
CA ILE A 46 7.10 -15.68 22.62
C ILE A 46 8.23 -16.29 21.77
N ALA A 47 9.13 -17.00 22.47
CA ALA A 47 9.81 -18.13 21.87
C ALA A 47 8.85 -19.31 22.05
N SER A 48 8.12 -19.66 21.01
CA SER A 48 7.40 -20.93 20.94
C SER A 48 7.20 -21.29 19.48
N THR A 49 7.90 -22.35 19.09
CA THR A 49 7.72 -23.10 17.85
C THR A 49 8.01 -22.32 16.57
N SER A 50 9.28 -22.34 16.18
CA SER A 50 9.63 -22.36 14.75
C SER A 50 8.98 -23.61 14.15
N LEU A 51 7.72 -23.49 13.74
CA LEU A 51 7.17 -24.33 12.70
C LEU A 51 8.05 -24.06 11.49
N SER A 52 9.04 -24.93 11.31
CA SER A 52 9.63 -25.18 10.00
C SER A 52 8.46 -25.56 9.11
N LEU A 53 7.92 -24.57 8.41
CA LEU A 53 7.04 -24.82 7.30
C LEU A 53 7.92 -25.50 6.27
N SER A 54 7.93 -26.83 6.33
CA SER A 54 8.40 -27.67 5.25
C SER A 54 7.69 -27.18 4.01
N THR A 55 8.41 -26.50 3.13
CA THR A 55 7.94 -26.24 1.77
C THR A 55 7.55 -27.60 1.22
N PRO A 56 6.28 -27.86 0.84
CA PRO A 56 6.01 -28.93 -0.08
C PRO A 56 6.55 -28.46 -1.44
N ALA A 57 7.86 -28.61 -1.60
CA ALA A 57 8.48 -28.73 -2.90
C ALA A 57 8.11 -30.13 -3.41
N ASP A 58 6.94 -30.24 -4.05
CA ASP A 58 6.83 -31.02 -5.27
C ASP A 58 5.67 -30.51 -6.12
N ASP A 59 5.77 -30.83 -7.42
CA ASP A 59 5.10 -30.31 -8.61
C ASP A 59 5.92 -29.24 -9.37
N SER A 60 7.02 -29.71 -9.94
CA SER A 60 7.95 -29.07 -10.89
C SER A 60 7.32 -28.60 -12.22
N ALA A 61 6.02 -28.27 -12.22
CA ALA A 61 5.28 -27.78 -13.39
C ALA A 61 5.09 -26.26 -13.42
N PHE A 62 5.24 -25.56 -12.28
CA PHE A 62 4.98 -24.12 -12.16
C PHE A 62 6.25 -23.30 -11.92
N ASP A 63 6.42 -22.22 -12.68
CA ASP A 63 7.57 -21.30 -12.59
C ASP A 63 7.59 -20.53 -11.26
N PHE A 64 6.41 -20.11 -10.80
CA PHE A 64 6.22 -19.33 -9.58
C PHE A 64 5.15 -19.93 -8.68
N ASP A 65 5.18 -19.59 -7.40
CA ASP A 65 4.16 -20.01 -6.45
C ASP A 65 3.01 -19.01 -6.42
N VAL A 66 3.28 -17.73 -6.69
CA VAL A 66 2.28 -16.67 -6.79
C VAL A 66 2.61 -15.73 -7.94
N ALA A 67 1.63 -15.46 -8.80
CA ALA A 67 1.69 -14.42 -9.83
C ALA A 67 0.73 -13.28 -9.50
N ILE A 68 1.25 -12.06 -9.41
CA ILE A 68 0.48 -10.86 -9.09
C ILE A 68 0.37 -9.99 -10.35
N ILE A 69 -0.85 -9.79 -10.83
CA ILE A 69 -1.12 -8.94 -11.99
C ILE A 69 -1.43 -7.53 -11.51
N GLY A 70 -0.50 -6.60 -11.74
CA GLY A 70 -0.61 -5.19 -11.41
C GLY A 70 0.25 -4.76 -10.22
N CYS A 71 1.26 -3.93 -10.49
CA CYS A 71 2.18 -3.41 -9.46
C CYS A 71 1.70 -2.09 -8.83
N GLY A 72 0.43 -2.03 -8.41
CA GLY A 72 -0.09 -0.94 -7.58
C GLY A 72 0.32 -1.08 -6.10
N VAL A 73 -0.15 -0.19 -5.24
CA VAL A 73 0.08 -0.29 -3.78
C VAL A 73 -0.43 -1.60 -3.18
N GLY A 74 -1.55 -2.13 -3.68
CA GLY A 74 -2.09 -3.43 -3.27
C GLY A 74 -1.22 -4.61 -3.76
N GLY A 75 -0.80 -4.59 -5.02
CA GLY A 75 0.07 -5.62 -5.58
C GLY A 75 1.46 -5.63 -4.94
N HIS A 76 2.01 -4.45 -4.63
CA HIS A 76 3.24 -4.32 -3.87
C HIS A 76 3.10 -4.93 -2.47
N GLY A 77 2.03 -4.62 -1.74
CA GLY A 77 1.76 -5.21 -0.42
C GLY A 77 1.59 -6.73 -0.48
N ALA A 78 0.90 -7.24 -1.49
CA ALA A 78 0.75 -8.68 -1.72
C ALA A 78 2.11 -9.35 -2.01
N ALA A 79 2.98 -8.71 -2.80
CA ALA A 79 4.32 -9.21 -3.09
C ALA A 79 5.19 -9.26 -1.84
N LEU A 80 5.14 -8.23 -0.99
CA LEU A 80 5.83 -8.21 0.29
C LEU A 80 5.37 -9.36 1.19
N HIS A 81 4.05 -9.59 1.27
CA HIS A 81 3.50 -10.67 2.09
C HIS A 81 3.90 -12.05 1.56
N ALA A 82 3.82 -12.26 0.24
CA ALA A 82 4.22 -13.53 -0.36
C ALA A 82 5.72 -13.83 -0.14
N ARG A 83 6.58 -12.81 -0.23
CA ARG A 83 8.02 -12.96 0.11
C ARG A 83 8.27 -13.18 1.59
N ALA A 84 7.48 -12.60 2.47
CA ALA A 84 7.56 -12.89 3.91
C ALA A 84 7.24 -14.36 4.23
N GLN A 85 6.42 -15.01 3.40
CA GLN A 85 6.15 -16.45 3.46
C GLN A 85 7.15 -17.29 2.65
N SER A 86 8.25 -16.70 2.18
CA SER A 86 9.28 -17.35 1.35
C SER A 86 8.79 -17.94 0.02
N LEU A 87 7.64 -17.47 -0.50
CA LEU A 87 7.11 -17.90 -1.79
C LEU A 87 7.90 -17.25 -2.94
N ARG A 88 8.00 -17.95 -4.08
CA ARG A 88 8.51 -17.39 -5.33
C ARG A 88 7.41 -16.59 -6.00
N THR A 89 7.60 -15.28 -6.08
CA THR A 89 6.57 -14.35 -6.54
C THR A 89 7.01 -13.62 -7.80
N ALA A 90 6.14 -13.63 -8.81
CA ALA A 90 6.24 -12.79 -9.99
C ALA A 90 5.22 -11.65 -9.91
N VAL A 91 5.63 -10.42 -10.26
CA VAL A 91 4.77 -9.25 -10.30
C VAL A 91 4.79 -8.65 -11.69
N PHE A 92 3.62 -8.51 -12.32
CA PHE A 92 3.47 -7.86 -13.61
C PHE A 92 3.13 -6.38 -13.41
N ALA A 93 4.04 -5.48 -13.79
CA ALA A 93 3.90 -4.05 -13.57
C ALA A 93 3.03 -3.34 -14.62
N GLY A 94 2.89 -3.91 -15.81
CA GLY A 94 2.27 -3.22 -16.94
C GLY A 94 3.15 -2.07 -17.42
N ASN A 95 2.78 -0.84 -17.06
CA ASN A 95 3.45 0.38 -17.55
C ASN A 95 4.36 1.03 -16.50
N ASP A 96 3.89 1.14 -15.25
CA ASP A 96 4.57 1.87 -14.18
C ASP A 96 4.40 1.18 -12.82
N VAL A 97 5.50 1.02 -12.09
CA VAL A 97 5.49 0.58 -10.69
C VAL A 97 4.84 1.65 -9.80
N GLY A 98 4.09 1.20 -8.78
CA GLY A 98 3.32 2.05 -7.87
C GLY A 98 1.88 2.32 -8.34
N GLY A 99 1.55 1.99 -9.59
CA GLY A 99 0.21 2.10 -10.17
C GLY A 99 -0.36 3.52 -10.13
N THR A 100 -1.68 3.64 -10.09
CA THR A 100 -2.36 4.95 -10.14
C THR A 100 -2.03 5.83 -8.94
N CYS A 101 -2.04 5.26 -7.72
CA CYS A 101 -1.92 6.02 -6.47
C CYS A 101 -0.62 6.84 -6.41
N VAL A 102 0.51 6.21 -6.77
CA VAL A 102 1.84 6.84 -6.71
C VAL A 102 2.07 7.79 -7.87
N ASN A 103 1.72 7.37 -9.09
CA ASN A 103 2.12 8.11 -10.30
C ASN A 103 1.20 9.29 -10.62
N ARG A 104 -0.10 9.15 -10.37
CA ARG A 104 -1.13 10.12 -10.84
C ARG A 104 -2.35 10.20 -9.92
N GLY A 105 -2.17 9.85 -8.65
CA GLY A 105 -3.27 9.71 -7.70
C GLY A 105 -2.98 10.44 -6.40
N CYS A 106 -3.11 9.72 -5.29
CA CYS A 106 -3.06 10.29 -3.96
C CYS A 106 -1.70 10.94 -3.64
N VAL A 107 -0.57 10.37 -4.09
CA VAL A 107 0.76 10.92 -3.75
C VAL A 107 0.97 12.34 -4.31
N PRO A 108 0.86 12.59 -5.63
CA PRO A 108 1.00 13.95 -6.16
C PRO A 108 -0.13 14.86 -5.69
N SER A 109 -1.37 14.34 -5.56
CA SER A 109 -2.50 15.14 -5.08
C SER A 109 -2.29 15.64 -3.65
N LYS A 110 -1.84 14.77 -2.72
CA LYS A 110 -1.56 15.16 -1.33
C LYS A 110 -0.34 16.07 -1.21
N ALA A 111 0.68 15.92 -2.07
CA ALA A 111 1.81 16.85 -2.12
C ALA A 111 1.37 18.27 -2.50
N LEU A 112 0.48 18.39 -3.51
CA LEU A 112 -0.08 19.67 -3.93
C LEU A 112 -0.99 20.28 -2.85
N LEU A 113 -1.84 19.47 -2.22
CA LEU A 113 -2.71 19.92 -1.13
C LEU A 113 -1.92 20.40 0.10
N ALA A 114 -0.81 19.73 0.42
CA ALA A 114 0.08 20.18 1.48
C ALA A 114 0.70 21.55 1.14
N ALA A 115 1.21 21.71 -0.08
CA ALA A 115 1.82 22.97 -0.51
C ALA A 115 0.80 24.13 -0.53
N SER A 116 -0.41 23.90 -1.08
CA SER A 116 -1.45 24.93 -1.10
C SER A 116 -1.97 25.26 0.31
N GLY A 117 -2.05 24.26 1.19
CA GLY A 117 -2.37 24.46 2.60
C GLY A 117 -1.37 25.39 3.29
N ARG A 118 -0.07 25.23 3.05
CA ARG A 118 0.97 26.14 3.58
C ARG A 118 0.86 27.55 3.05
N VAL A 119 0.61 27.72 1.75
CA VAL A 119 0.39 29.05 1.16
C VAL A 119 -0.83 29.72 1.79
N ARG A 120 -1.92 28.97 2.02
CA ARG A 120 -3.12 29.49 2.68
C ARG A 120 -2.84 29.92 4.13
N GLU A 121 -2.14 29.07 4.89
CA GLU A 121 -1.76 29.33 6.27
C GLU A 121 -0.84 30.55 6.40
N MET A 122 0.13 30.70 5.51
CA MET A 122 1.03 31.88 5.49
C MET A 122 0.33 33.19 5.14
N ARG A 123 -0.81 33.13 4.45
CA ARG A 123 -1.62 34.31 4.12
C ARG A 123 -2.63 34.69 5.20
N ASP A 124 -2.82 33.84 6.22
CA ASP A 124 -3.70 34.12 7.35
C ASP A 124 -2.93 34.86 8.45
N SER A 125 -2.72 36.16 8.23
CA SER A 125 -1.95 37.02 9.16
C SER A 125 -2.56 37.06 10.56
N ALA A 126 -3.89 37.17 10.67
CA ALA A 126 -4.59 37.23 11.94
C ALA A 126 -4.38 35.95 12.78
N HIS A 127 -4.46 34.77 12.14
CA HIS A 127 -4.17 33.52 12.82
C HIS A 127 -2.71 33.43 13.25
N LEU A 128 -1.76 33.81 12.39
CA LEU A 128 -0.33 33.80 12.72
C LEU A 128 0.03 34.78 13.86
N GLU A 129 -0.56 35.97 13.87
CA GLU A 129 -0.37 36.95 14.95
C GLU A 129 -0.84 36.42 16.31
N SER A 130 -1.95 35.67 16.35
CA SER A 130 -2.43 35.02 17.58
C SER A 130 -1.45 33.97 18.14
N LEU A 131 -0.59 33.43 17.26
CA LEU A 131 0.50 32.51 17.62
C LEU A 131 1.83 33.23 17.90
N GLY A 132 1.86 34.57 17.82
CA GLY A 132 3.06 35.38 17.99
C GLY A 132 4.00 35.37 16.77
N ILE A 133 3.51 34.98 15.60
CA ILE A 133 4.27 34.92 14.34
C ILE A 133 3.87 36.11 13.46
N GLN A 134 4.84 36.92 13.05
CA GLN A 134 4.62 38.06 12.15
C GLN A 134 5.08 37.69 10.73
N VAL A 135 4.14 37.69 9.78
CA VAL A 135 4.39 37.48 8.35
C VAL A 135 3.58 38.52 7.57
N ASP A 136 4.22 39.19 6.63
CA ASP A 136 3.53 40.05 5.67
C ASP A 136 2.78 39.17 4.66
N ALA A 137 1.46 39.13 4.76
CA ALA A 137 0.60 38.29 3.94
C ALA A 137 0.68 38.63 2.44
N ASP A 138 0.92 39.90 2.09
CA ASP A 138 1.01 40.37 0.71
C ASP A 138 2.37 40.05 0.08
N ALA A 139 3.39 39.82 0.91
CA ALA A 139 4.72 39.38 0.48
C ALA A 139 4.80 37.86 0.15
N VAL A 140 3.76 37.07 0.47
CA VAL A 140 3.76 35.61 0.25
C VAL A 140 3.56 35.26 -1.23
N GLN A 141 4.68 35.05 -1.91
CA GLN A 141 4.75 34.60 -3.30
C GLN A 141 4.99 33.10 -3.39
N TYR A 142 4.43 32.46 -4.42
CA TYR A 142 4.68 31.05 -4.72
C TYR A 142 4.80 30.83 -6.23
N SER A 143 5.72 29.95 -6.63
CA SER A 143 5.81 29.48 -8.01
C SER A 143 4.98 28.21 -8.19
N ARG A 144 4.10 28.22 -9.19
CA ARG A 144 3.28 27.05 -9.55
C ARG A 144 4.16 25.91 -10.06
N GLU A 145 5.18 26.25 -10.84
CA GLU A 145 6.14 25.33 -11.43
C GLU A 145 6.98 24.68 -10.33
N GLY A 146 7.44 25.46 -9.34
CA GLY A 146 8.19 24.95 -8.19
C GLY A 146 7.37 23.95 -7.36
N ILE A 147 6.11 24.26 -7.07
CA ILE A 147 5.20 23.36 -6.34
C ILE A 147 4.91 22.08 -7.16
N ALA A 148 4.66 22.22 -8.46
CA ALA A 148 4.43 21.08 -9.34
C ALA A 148 5.67 20.18 -9.45
N ALA A 149 6.86 20.77 -9.57
CA ALA A 149 8.13 20.05 -9.59
C ALA A 149 8.37 19.31 -8.26
N HIS A 150 8.09 19.94 -7.12
CA HIS A 150 8.16 19.29 -5.81
C HIS A 150 7.25 18.06 -5.73
N ALA A 151 5.98 18.17 -6.14
CA ALA A 151 5.03 17.06 -6.15
C ALA A 151 5.49 15.92 -7.07
N LYS A 152 6.00 16.24 -8.27
CA LYS A 152 6.54 15.25 -9.22
C LYS A 152 7.77 14.54 -8.67
N ASN A 153 8.69 15.29 -8.06
CA ASN A 153 9.89 14.73 -7.44
C ASN A 153 9.56 13.79 -6.29
N LEU A 154 8.56 14.15 -5.46
CA LEU A 154 8.09 13.27 -4.39
C LEU A 154 7.50 11.97 -4.95
N ALA A 155 6.64 12.05 -5.96
CA ALA A 155 6.07 10.88 -6.61
C ALA A 155 7.16 9.94 -7.18
N ASN A 156 8.16 10.51 -7.86
CA ASN A 156 9.29 9.75 -8.41
C ASN A 156 10.13 9.06 -7.32
N ARG A 157 10.39 9.75 -6.19
CA ARG A 157 11.10 9.15 -5.05
C ARG A 157 10.33 7.97 -4.47
N VAL A 158 9.02 8.11 -4.29
CA VAL A 158 8.17 7.03 -3.79
C VAL A 158 8.16 5.86 -4.77
N LYS A 159 8.02 6.11 -6.07
CA LYS A 159 8.13 5.07 -7.12
C LYS A 159 9.45 4.30 -7.03
N GLY A 160 10.58 5.01 -7.00
CA GLY A 160 11.91 4.39 -6.91
C GLY A 160 12.11 3.57 -5.64
N ASN A 161 11.56 4.02 -4.51
CA ASN A 161 11.61 3.25 -3.26
C ASN A 161 10.80 1.95 -3.33
N LEU A 162 9.65 1.97 -4.00
CA LEU A 162 8.84 0.76 -4.22
C LEU A 162 9.57 -0.24 -5.12
N GLU A 163 10.18 0.25 -6.22
CA GLU A 163 10.99 -0.56 -7.13
C GLU A 163 12.19 -1.19 -6.40
N ALA A 164 12.96 -0.37 -5.68
CA ALA A 164 14.11 -0.83 -4.91
C ALA A 164 13.72 -1.87 -3.85
N SER A 165 12.57 -1.69 -3.19
CA SER A 165 12.07 -2.66 -2.21
C SER A 165 11.70 -4.00 -2.84
N LEU A 166 11.11 -4.02 -4.04
CA LEU A 166 10.78 -5.27 -4.73
C LEU A 166 12.03 -6.03 -5.16
N VAL A 167 13.02 -5.32 -5.71
CA VAL A 167 14.30 -5.90 -6.10
C VAL A 167 15.08 -6.40 -4.89
N GLY A 168 15.11 -5.63 -3.79
CA GLY A 168 15.79 -6.01 -2.55
C GLY A 168 15.20 -7.26 -1.88
N LEU A 169 13.90 -7.50 -2.07
CA LEU A 169 13.24 -8.72 -1.59
C LEU A 169 13.42 -9.91 -2.55
N GLY A 170 13.99 -9.72 -3.75
CA GLY A 170 14.15 -10.76 -4.76
C GLY A 170 12.85 -11.14 -5.47
N VAL A 171 11.90 -10.21 -5.58
CA VAL A 171 10.68 -10.42 -6.38
C VAL A 171 11.02 -10.29 -7.87
N SER A 172 10.53 -11.20 -8.70
CA SER A 172 10.67 -11.09 -10.16
C SER A 172 9.65 -10.08 -10.71
N VAL A 173 10.11 -8.89 -11.08
CA VAL A 173 9.27 -7.85 -11.68
C VAL A 173 9.32 -7.97 -13.20
N VAL A 174 8.16 -8.17 -13.83
CA VAL A 174 7.99 -8.22 -15.29
C VAL A 174 7.35 -6.91 -15.74
N GLU A 175 8.07 -6.14 -16.55
CA GLU A 175 7.61 -4.87 -17.13
C GLU A 175 6.71 -5.12 -18.35
N GLY A 176 5.56 -5.75 -18.07
CA GLY A 176 4.62 -6.16 -19.11
C GLY A 176 3.21 -6.32 -18.58
N ARG A 177 2.24 -6.27 -19.49
CA ARG A 177 0.81 -6.41 -19.14
C ARG A 177 0.47 -7.89 -19.05
N GLY A 178 0.32 -8.37 -17.82
CA GLY A 178 -0.13 -9.74 -17.54
C GLY A 178 -1.61 -9.93 -17.85
N VAL A 179 -1.93 -10.90 -18.70
CA VAL A 179 -3.29 -11.29 -19.06
C VAL A 179 -3.46 -12.79 -18.89
N LEU A 180 -4.60 -13.20 -18.34
CA LEU A 180 -4.94 -14.60 -18.16
C LEU A 180 -5.27 -15.23 -19.51
N THR A 181 -4.66 -16.38 -19.83
CA THR A 181 -4.84 -17.05 -21.13
C THR A 181 -6.11 -17.89 -21.23
N GLY A 182 -6.94 -17.91 -20.19
CA GLY A 182 -8.15 -18.73 -20.09
C GLY A 182 -7.90 -20.18 -19.65
N LYS A 183 -6.64 -20.63 -19.64
CA LYS A 183 -6.22 -21.87 -18.98
C LYS A 183 -5.95 -21.60 -17.51
N PRO A 184 -6.23 -22.55 -16.59
CA PRO A 184 -5.89 -22.38 -15.19
C PRO A 184 -4.37 -22.23 -15.04
N HIS A 185 -3.93 -21.45 -14.04
CA HIS A 185 -2.52 -21.29 -13.66
C HIS A 185 -1.58 -20.70 -14.72
N GLN A 186 -2.09 -20.00 -15.75
CA GLN A 186 -1.28 -19.39 -16.80
C GLN A 186 -1.54 -17.88 -16.97
N VAL A 187 -0.45 -17.12 -16.93
CA VAL A 187 -0.43 -15.67 -17.20
C VAL A 187 0.47 -15.44 -18.40
N LYS A 188 -0.04 -14.78 -19.43
CA LYS A 188 0.73 -14.33 -20.58
C LYS A 188 1.05 -12.87 -20.43
N ASP A 189 2.29 -12.51 -20.71
CA ASP A 189 2.67 -11.11 -20.92
C ASP A 189 2.30 -10.70 -22.35
N GLU A 190 1.46 -9.67 -22.50
CA GLU A 190 1.11 -9.11 -23.82
C GLU A 190 2.29 -8.44 -24.50
N THR A 191 3.24 -7.88 -23.75
CA THR A 191 4.37 -7.11 -24.31
C THR A 191 5.41 -8.04 -24.92
N THR A 192 5.79 -9.10 -24.20
CA THR A 192 6.83 -10.04 -24.65
C THR A 192 6.27 -11.31 -25.30
N GLY A 193 4.97 -11.58 -25.14
CA GLY A 193 4.33 -12.81 -25.59
C GLY A 193 4.68 -14.05 -24.78
N LYS A 194 5.53 -13.93 -23.75
CA LYS A 194 5.97 -15.03 -22.90
C LYS A 194 4.85 -15.45 -21.94
N VAL A 195 4.72 -16.76 -21.74
CA VAL A 195 3.76 -17.34 -20.80
C VAL A 195 4.51 -17.75 -19.54
N TYR A 196 3.92 -17.43 -18.40
CA TYR A 196 4.39 -17.76 -17.06
C TYR A 196 3.34 -18.62 -16.37
N THR A 197 3.81 -19.61 -15.63
CA THR A 197 2.96 -20.54 -14.88
C THR A 197 3.06 -20.29 -13.38
N ALA A 198 1.93 -20.29 -12.68
CA ALA A 198 1.88 -20.05 -11.23
C ALA A 198 0.91 -21.00 -10.51
N LYS A 199 1.34 -21.53 -9.36
CA LYS A 199 0.60 -22.52 -8.56
C LYS A 199 -0.75 -21.99 -8.02
#